data_AF-A0A820LDA5-F1
#
_entry.id   AF-A0A820LDA5-F1
#
_cell.length_a   1.000
_cell.length_b   1.000
_cell.length_c   1.000
_cell.angle_alpha   90.00
_cell.angle_beta   90.00
_cell.angle_gamma   90.00
#
_symmetry.space_group_name_H-M   'P 1'
#
loop_
_entity.id
_entity.type
_entity.pdbx_description
1 polymer ?
#
loop_
_entity_poly.entity_id
_entity_poly.type
_entity_poly.pdbx_seq_one_letter_code
_entity_poly.pdbx_strand_id
1 'polypeptide(L)'
;VKEDIDWSVIDRWQTHPGFIQAFVENIRSELNKFPAHVRNDVVILFSAHSLPMKVVNRGDPYPAEVAATVHAVMTSLNFSNPYRLVWQSKVGPSAWLGCQTDNAITGLAKNNRRHILLVPIAFTSDHIETLHELDIEYSQHLAASAGVEMIRRCASLNDSPTFI
;
A
#
# COMPACT_ATOMS: atom_id res chain seq x y z
N VAL A 1 9.55 -35.25 -31.06
CA VAL A 1 10.57 -34.63 -30.20
C VAL A 1 9.90 -34.45 -28.85
N LYS A 2 10.37 -35.17 -27.82
CA LYS A 2 9.84 -35.03 -26.45
C LYS A 2 10.24 -33.64 -25.96
N GLU A 3 9.29 -32.91 -25.40
CA GLU A 3 9.59 -31.66 -24.71
C GLU A 3 10.21 -32.01 -23.34
N ASP A 4 11.53 -31.92 -23.23
CA ASP A 4 12.29 -32.18 -21.99
C ASP A 4 12.32 -30.93 -21.09
N ILE A 5 11.16 -30.32 -20.78
CA ILE A 5 11.07 -29.22 -19.81
C ILE A 5 10.16 -29.63 -18.67
N ASP A 6 10.72 -29.67 -17.45
CA ASP A 6 9.96 -29.85 -16.22
C ASP A 6 9.59 -28.48 -15.64
N TRP A 7 8.31 -28.16 -15.65
CA TRP A 7 7.78 -26.87 -15.21
C TRP A 7 7.37 -26.92 -13.74
N SER A 8 7.73 -25.87 -13.01
CA SER A 8 7.17 -25.59 -11.68
C SER A 8 6.80 -24.12 -11.57
N VAL A 9 5.97 -23.77 -10.59
CA VAL A 9 5.50 -22.41 -10.36
C VAL A 9 5.54 -22.09 -8.86
N ILE A 10 5.96 -20.87 -8.54
CA ILE A 10 5.71 -20.24 -7.25
C ILE A 10 4.57 -19.25 -7.50
N ASP A 11 3.35 -19.65 -7.16
CA ASP A 11 2.14 -18.91 -7.51
C ASP A 11 1.82 -17.77 -6.53
N ARG A 12 2.34 -17.83 -5.30
CA ARG A 12 2.12 -16.80 -4.26
C ARG A 12 3.18 -16.82 -3.16
N TRP A 13 3.41 -15.68 -2.51
CA TRP A 13 4.48 -15.48 -1.51
C TRP A 13 4.23 -14.26 -0.59
N GLN A 14 2.97 -13.95 -0.33
CA GLN A 14 2.49 -12.73 0.36
C GLN A 14 3.12 -12.46 1.74
N THR A 15 3.59 -13.49 2.46
CA THR A 15 4.24 -13.36 3.78
C THR A 15 5.69 -13.82 3.79
N HIS A 16 6.37 -13.82 2.63
CA HIS A 16 7.79 -14.19 2.57
C HIS A 16 8.63 -13.25 3.47
N PRO A 17 9.55 -13.76 4.33
CA PRO A 17 10.27 -12.94 5.30
C PRO A 17 11.03 -11.76 4.69
N GLY A 18 11.76 -11.97 3.58
CA GLY A 18 12.49 -10.88 2.90
C GLY A 18 11.57 -9.80 2.32
N PHE A 19 10.38 -10.20 1.84
CA PHE A 19 9.38 -9.26 1.33
C PHE A 19 8.80 -8.38 2.44
N ILE A 20 8.45 -8.98 3.58
CA ILE A 20 7.95 -8.26 4.75
C ILE A 20 9.04 -7.33 5.32
N GLN A 21 10.27 -7.84 5.45
CA GLN A 21 11.38 -7.06 6.00
C GLN A 21 11.71 -5.84 5.13
N ALA A 22 11.71 -5.98 3.81
CA ALA A 22 11.96 -4.87 2.91
C ALA A 22 10.91 -3.74 3.06
N PHE A 23 9.63 -4.09 3.21
CA PHE A 23 8.59 -3.08 3.51
C PHE A 23 8.79 -2.42 4.87
N VAL A 24 9.12 -3.20 5.91
CA VAL A 24 9.38 -2.66 7.26
C VAL A 24 10.51 -1.64 7.23
N GLU A 25 11.59 -1.92 6.52
CA GLU A 25 12.73 -1.03 6.34
C GLU A 25 12.33 0.26 5.64
N ASN A 26 11.63 0.17 4.51
CA ASN A 26 11.18 1.35 3.76
C ASN A 26 10.19 2.21 4.58
N ILE A 27 9.25 1.58 5.30
CA ILE A 27 8.28 2.29 6.15
C ILE A 27 9.00 3.02 7.29
N ARG A 28 9.92 2.36 7.99
CA ARG A 28 10.71 3.00 9.06
C ARG A 28 11.53 4.17 8.53
N SER A 29 12.18 3.99 7.38
CA SER A 29 12.94 5.04 6.71
C SER A 29 12.06 6.26 6.40
N GLU A 30 10.85 6.04 5.88
CA GLU A 30 9.94 7.13 5.53
C GLU A 30 9.32 7.80 6.76
N LEU A 31 8.94 7.04 7.79
CA LEU A 31 8.46 7.59 9.07
C LEU A 31 9.49 8.49 9.74
N ASN A 32 10.78 8.17 9.63
CA ASN A 32 11.86 9.00 10.18
C ASN A 32 11.96 10.39 9.53
N LYS A 33 11.41 10.57 8.32
CA LYS A 33 11.35 11.86 7.63
C LYS A 33 10.20 12.74 8.13
N PHE A 34 9.25 12.20 8.90
CA PHE A 34 8.25 13.02 9.59
C PHE A 34 8.85 13.66 10.86
N PRO A 35 8.37 14.86 11.25
CA PRO A 35 8.78 15.48 12.51
C PRO A 35 8.51 14.57 13.71
N ALA A 36 9.46 14.51 14.65
CA ALA A 36 9.40 13.57 15.77
C ALA A 36 8.12 13.70 16.61
N HIS A 37 7.59 14.91 16.78
CA HIS A 37 6.41 15.18 17.60
C HIS A 37 5.08 14.69 16.98
N VAL A 38 5.05 14.40 15.66
CA VAL A 38 3.86 13.84 14.98
C VAL A 38 4.07 12.41 14.49
N ARG A 39 5.31 11.89 14.52
CA ARG A 39 5.68 10.61 13.90
C ARG A 39 4.83 9.43 14.34
N ASN A 40 4.49 9.36 15.63
CA ASN A 40 3.66 8.27 16.17
C ASN A 40 2.18 8.39 15.77
N ASP A 41 1.75 9.58 15.35
CA ASP A 41 0.38 9.85 14.89
C ASP A 41 0.19 9.72 13.38
N VAL A 42 1.29 9.53 12.63
CA VAL A 42 1.21 9.28 11.18
C VAL A 42 0.33 8.06 10.93
N VAL A 43 -0.69 8.22 10.07
CA VAL A 43 -1.56 7.12 9.65
C VAL A 43 -0.95 6.45 8.43
N ILE A 44 -0.70 5.15 8.53
CA ILE A 44 -0.17 4.35 7.42
C ILE A 44 -1.35 3.86 6.56
N LEU A 45 -1.41 4.30 5.31
CA LEU A 45 -2.36 3.81 4.32
C LEU A 45 -1.65 2.85 3.37
N PHE A 46 -1.88 1.56 3.58
CA PHE A 46 -1.48 0.54 2.62
C PHE A 46 -2.44 0.59 1.43
N SER A 47 -1.92 0.97 0.27
CA SER A 47 -2.70 1.12 -0.96
C SER A 47 -2.39 -0.03 -1.90
N ALA A 48 -3.44 -0.72 -2.34
CA ALA A 48 -3.39 -1.83 -3.30
C ALA A 48 -4.35 -1.57 -4.45
N HIS A 49 -4.10 -2.15 -5.63
CA HIS A 49 -5.03 -1.97 -6.76
C HIS A 49 -6.38 -2.61 -6.42
N SER A 50 -7.48 -1.89 -6.65
CA SER A 50 -8.80 -2.39 -6.32
C SER A 50 -9.24 -3.50 -7.28
N LEU A 51 -10.25 -4.28 -6.90
CA LEU A 51 -10.90 -5.26 -7.77
C LEU A 51 -12.38 -4.94 -7.94
N PRO A 52 -12.98 -5.17 -9.13
CA PRO A 52 -14.42 -5.14 -9.28
C PRO A 52 -15.09 -6.12 -8.30
N MET A 53 -16.18 -5.71 -7.65
CA MET A 53 -16.85 -6.55 -6.64
C MET A 53 -17.35 -7.88 -7.19
N LYS A 54 -17.60 -7.99 -8.51
CA LYS A 54 -17.94 -9.27 -9.16
C LYS A 54 -16.81 -10.29 -9.06
N VAL A 55 -15.55 -9.84 -9.14
CA VAL A 55 -14.36 -10.70 -9.01
C VAL A 55 -14.20 -11.12 -7.55
N VAL A 56 -14.26 -10.15 -6.64
CA VAL A 56 -14.18 -10.40 -5.19
C VAL A 56 -15.26 -11.39 -4.72
N ASN A 57 -16.51 -11.15 -5.10
CA ASN A 57 -17.65 -12.00 -4.70
C ASN A 57 -17.60 -13.41 -5.29
N ARG A 58 -16.73 -13.66 -6.28
CA ARG A 58 -16.48 -15.00 -6.82
C ARG A 58 -15.46 -15.79 -5.98
N GLY A 59 -14.87 -15.18 -4.95
CA GLY A 59 -13.90 -15.81 -4.06
C GLY A 59 -12.45 -15.59 -4.47
N ASP A 60 -12.15 -14.46 -5.11
CA ASP A 60 -10.76 -14.11 -5.44
C ASP A 60 -9.91 -13.98 -4.16
N PRO A 61 -8.74 -14.65 -4.08
CA PRO A 61 -7.93 -14.68 -2.85
C PRO A 61 -7.17 -13.37 -2.60
N TYR A 62 -7.00 -12.52 -3.62
CA TYR A 62 -6.15 -11.34 -3.56
C TYR A 62 -6.42 -10.43 -2.36
N PRO A 63 -7.68 -10.08 -2.00
CA PRO A 63 -7.92 -9.21 -0.86
C PRO A 63 -7.43 -9.79 0.47
N ALA A 64 -7.56 -11.11 0.65
CA ALA A 64 -7.13 -11.81 1.86
C ALA A 64 -5.60 -11.91 1.93
N GLU A 65 -4.94 -12.16 0.79
CA GLU A 65 -3.48 -12.23 0.71
C GLU A 65 -2.83 -10.87 0.96
N VAL A 66 -3.35 -9.79 0.36
CA VAL A 66 -2.90 -8.43 0.64
C VAL A 66 -3.09 -8.07 2.12
N ALA A 67 -4.24 -8.43 2.71
CA ALA A 67 -4.48 -8.21 4.13
C ALA A 67 -3.49 -8.99 5.02
N ALA A 68 -3.10 -10.21 4.61
CA ALA A 68 -2.09 -10.99 5.31
C ALA A 68 -0.71 -10.31 5.25
N THR A 69 -0.29 -9.78 4.10
CA THR A 69 0.93 -8.98 3.96
C THR A 69 0.92 -7.78 4.90
N VAL A 70 -0.17 -6.99 4.88
CA VAL A 70 -0.33 -5.81 5.73
C VAL A 70 -0.21 -6.19 7.22
N HIS A 71 -0.87 -7.27 7.63
CA HIS A 71 -0.82 -7.72 9.02
C HIS A 71 0.61 -8.16 9.43
N ALA A 72 1.32 -8.88 8.56
CA ALA A 72 2.70 -9.31 8.83
C ALA A 72 3.68 -8.12 8.92
N VAL A 73 3.53 -7.12 8.04
CA VAL A 73 4.30 -5.87 8.10
C VAL A 73 4.02 -5.12 9.41
N MET A 74 2.74 -4.91 9.75
CA MET A 74 2.37 -4.18 10.97
C MET A 74 2.78 -4.91 12.25
N THR A 75 2.76 -6.25 12.25
CA THR A 75 3.28 -7.07 13.35
C THR A 75 4.77 -6.83 13.54
N SER A 76 5.55 -6.81 12.45
CA SER A 76 7.00 -6.53 12.48
C SER A 76 7.34 -5.09 12.88
N LEU A 77 6.40 -4.16 12.67
CA LEU A 77 6.45 -2.78 13.16
C LEU A 77 5.95 -2.64 14.61
N ASN A 78 5.57 -3.72 15.29
CA ASN A 78 4.96 -3.72 16.62
C ASN A 78 3.74 -2.79 16.74
N PHE A 79 2.97 -2.66 15.66
CA PHE A 79 1.80 -1.78 15.59
C PHE A 79 2.10 -0.34 16.06
N SER A 80 3.29 0.18 15.75
CA SER A 80 3.77 1.50 16.21
C SER A 80 2.89 2.68 15.78
N ASN A 81 2.10 2.50 14.73
CA ASN A 81 1.29 3.53 14.09
C ASN A 81 -0.11 2.99 13.75
N PRO A 82 -1.14 3.83 13.76
CA PRO A 82 -2.44 3.47 13.21
C PRO A 82 -2.35 3.22 11.70
N TYR A 83 -3.10 2.24 11.21
CA TYR A 83 -3.06 1.88 9.79
C TYR A 83 -4.43 1.48 9.23
N ARG A 84 -4.54 1.55 7.89
CA ARG A 84 -5.65 0.99 7.12
C ARG A 84 -5.15 0.42 5.79
N LEU A 85 -5.79 -0.66 5.35
CA LEU A 85 -5.70 -1.13 3.97
C LEU A 85 -6.81 -0.44 3.17
N VAL A 86 -6.41 0.16 2.05
CA VAL A 86 -7.27 0.91 1.12
C VAL A 86 -6.96 0.48 -0.31
N TRP A 87 -7.86 0.82 -1.22
CA TRP A 87 -7.80 0.34 -2.60
C TRP A 87 -7.83 1.51 -3.58
N GLN A 88 -6.96 1.49 -4.58
CA GLN A 88 -6.82 2.57 -5.57
C GLN A 88 -7.25 2.13 -6.97
N SER A 89 -7.17 3.07 -7.92
CA SER A 89 -7.30 2.82 -9.35
C SER A 89 -8.63 2.19 -9.78
N LYS A 90 -9.74 2.53 -9.09
CA LYS A 90 -11.09 2.18 -9.58
C LYS A 90 -11.33 2.84 -10.94
N VAL A 91 -11.69 2.05 -11.94
CA VAL A 91 -12.07 2.54 -13.27
C VAL A 91 -13.53 2.22 -13.60
N GLY A 92 -14.22 3.22 -14.14
CA GLY A 92 -15.60 3.09 -14.61
C GLY A 92 -16.67 3.05 -13.50
N PRO A 93 -17.94 2.89 -13.90
CA PRO A 93 -19.08 3.11 -13.00
C PRO A 93 -19.45 1.91 -12.10
N SER A 94 -18.83 0.74 -12.33
CA SER A 94 -19.15 -0.48 -11.56
C SER A 94 -18.78 -0.34 -10.08
N ALA A 95 -19.28 -1.26 -9.25
CA ALA A 95 -18.86 -1.37 -7.85
C ALA A 95 -17.50 -2.07 -7.74
N TRP A 96 -16.61 -1.50 -6.92
CA TRP A 96 -15.26 -1.99 -6.68
C TRP A 96 -15.01 -2.12 -5.17
N LEU A 97 -14.01 -2.90 -4.81
CA LEU A 97 -13.60 -3.11 -3.43
C LEU A 97 -13.14 -1.78 -2.81
N GLY A 98 -13.75 -1.42 -1.68
CA GLY A 98 -13.44 -0.22 -0.92
C GLY A 98 -12.79 -0.53 0.43
N CYS A 99 -12.33 0.46 1.20
CA CYS A 99 -12.41 1.91 0.94
C CYS A 99 -11.46 2.39 -0.16
N GLN A 100 -11.86 3.40 -0.94
CA GLN A 100 -11.00 3.99 -1.97
C GLN A 100 -9.93 4.90 -1.34
N THR A 101 -8.70 4.88 -1.86
CA THR A 101 -7.56 5.61 -1.29
C THR A 101 -7.80 7.13 -1.20
N ASP A 102 -8.37 7.72 -2.24
CA ASP A 102 -8.75 9.14 -2.29
C ASP A 102 -9.77 9.53 -1.19
N ASN A 103 -10.79 8.70 -1.00
CA ASN A 103 -11.83 8.89 0.00
C ASN A 103 -11.28 8.71 1.41
N ALA A 104 -10.35 7.77 1.60
CA ALA A 104 -9.67 7.57 2.87
C ALA A 104 -8.80 8.79 3.24
N ILE A 105 -8.00 9.32 2.31
CA ILE A 105 -7.19 10.53 2.52
C ILE A 105 -8.08 11.71 2.93
N THR A 106 -9.14 11.96 2.16
CA THR A 106 -10.09 13.05 2.44
C THR A 106 -10.80 12.87 3.78
N GLY A 107 -11.23 11.65 4.08
CA GLY A 107 -11.88 11.30 5.34
C GLY A 107 -10.97 11.47 6.56
N LEU A 108 -9.70 11.07 6.45
CA LEU A 108 -8.71 11.27 7.51
C LEU A 108 -8.47 12.75 7.78
N ALA A 109 -8.30 13.56 6.73
CA ALA A 109 -8.09 15.00 6.87
C ALA A 109 -9.29 15.69 7.56
N LYS A 110 -10.53 15.33 7.18
CA LYS A 110 -11.76 15.80 7.85
C LYS A 110 -11.84 15.41 9.32
N ASN A 111 -11.24 14.28 9.71
CA ASN A 111 -11.14 13.81 11.09
C ASN A 111 -9.83 14.23 11.77
N ASN A 112 -9.18 15.28 11.28
CA ASN A 112 -7.96 15.88 11.84
C ASN A 112 -6.75 14.93 11.90
N ARG A 113 -6.71 13.88 11.06
CA ARG A 113 -5.53 13.03 10.84
C ARG A 113 -4.82 13.51 9.58
N ARG A 114 -3.89 14.45 9.76
CA ARG A 114 -3.29 15.24 8.67
C ARG A 114 -1.87 14.80 8.26
N HIS A 115 -1.35 13.74 8.89
CA HIS A 115 -0.05 13.16 8.59
C HIS A 115 -0.26 11.73 8.09
N ILE A 116 0.07 11.48 6.82
CA ILE A 116 -0.28 10.23 6.12
C ILE A 116 0.96 9.66 5.43
N LEU A 117 1.20 8.36 5.62
CA LEU A 117 2.20 7.60 4.87
C LEU A 117 1.49 6.60 3.94
N LEU A 118 1.62 6.79 2.63
CA LEU A 118 1.13 5.88 1.61
C LEU A 118 2.15 4.76 1.38
N VAL A 119 1.69 3.50 1.35
CA VAL A 119 2.54 2.33 1.11
C VAL A 119 1.97 1.51 -0.07
N PRO A 120 2.68 1.41 -1.21
CA PRO A 120 2.25 0.58 -2.33
C PRO A 120 2.49 -0.91 -2.01
N ILE A 121 1.54 -1.57 -1.35
CA ILE A 121 1.76 -2.88 -0.69
C ILE A 121 1.67 -4.07 -1.65
N ALA A 122 1.01 -3.88 -2.80
CA ALA A 122 0.72 -4.96 -3.75
C ALA A 122 1.59 -4.94 -5.01
N PHE A 123 2.62 -4.10 -5.05
CA PHE A 123 3.56 -4.01 -6.16
C PHE A 123 4.99 -3.86 -5.65
N THR A 124 5.94 -4.44 -6.37
CA THR A 124 7.35 -4.48 -5.97
C THR A 124 8.16 -3.34 -6.56
N SER A 125 7.71 -2.74 -7.67
CA SER A 125 8.47 -1.76 -8.43
C SER A 125 7.65 -0.52 -8.71
N ASP A 126 8.30 0.61 -9.00
CA ASP A 126 7.58 1.80 -9.43
C ASP A 126 6.90 1.59 -10.80
N HIS A 127 5.70 2.15 -10.91
CA HIS A 127 4.80 2.06 -12.06
C HIS A 127 3.88 3.29 -12.08
N ILE A 128 3.00 3.41 -13.07
CA ILE A 128 2.19 4.63 -13.25
C ILE A 128 1.35 4.94 -12.00
N GLU A 129 0.83 3.92 -11.33
CA GLU A 129 0.02 4.07 -10.14
C GLU A 129 0.82 4.57 -8.93
N THR A 130 2.13 4.31 -8.84
CA THR A 130 2.97 4.90 -7.77
C THR A 130 3.42 6.31 -8.11
N LEU A 131 3.93 6.52 -9.33
CA LEU A 131 4.56 7.79 -9.72
C LEU A 131 3.55 8.87 -10.09
N HIS A 132 2.35 8.50 -10.56
CA HIS A 132 1.31 9.45 -10.95
C HIS A 132 0.19 9.52 -9.91
N GLU A 133 -0.51 8.42 -9.66
CA GLU A 133 -1.68 8.45 -8.75
C GLU A 133 -1.27 8.81 -7.32
N LEU A 134 -0.29 8.09 -6.73
CA LEU A 134 0.12 8.37 -5.36
C LEU A 134 0.89 9.68 -5.22
N ASP A 135 1.88 9.94 -6.09
CA ASP A 135 2.80 11.08 -5.92
C ASP A 135 2.24 12.41 -6.44
N ILE A 136 1.39 12.40 -7.47
CA ILE A 136 0.85 13.62 -8.09
C ILE A 136 -0.61 13.81 -7.69
N GLU A 137 -1.49 12.89 -8.04
CA GLU A 137 -2.93 13.06 -7.81
C GLU A 137 -3.26 13.12 -6.32
N TYR A 138 -2.77 12.17 -5.53
CA TYR A 138 -3.08 12.11 -4.11
C TYR A 138 -2.17 13.04 -3.30
N SER A 139 -0.85 12.97 -3.51
CA SER A 139 0.09 13.69 -2.64
C SER A 139 0.19 15.18 -2.92
N GLN A 140 -0.01 15.63 -4.17
CA GLN A 140 0.08 17.06 -4.51
C GLN A 140 -1.30 17.70 -4.59
N HIS A 141 -2.24 17.10 -5.31
CA HIS A 141 -3.54 17.73 -5.57
C HIS A 141 -4.57 17.48 -4.46
N LEU A 142 -4.78 16.23 -4.08
CA LEU A 142 -5.80 15.88 -3.09
C LEU A 142 -5.40 16.33 -1.69
N ALA A 143 -4.14 16.11 -1.30
CA ALA A 143 -3.65 16.50 0.02
C ALA A 143 -3.79 18.00 0.28
N ALA A 144 -3.41 18.83 -0.71
CA ALA A 144 -3.53 20.28 -0.61
C ALA A 144 -4.99 20.74 -0.48
N SER A 145 -5.91 20.14 -1.23
CA SER A 145 -7.34 20.50 -1.19
C SER A 145 -8.07 19.94 0.03
N ALA A 146 -7.60 18.82 0.60
CA ALA A 146 -8.20 18.18 1.77
C ALA A 146 -7.69 18.72 3.12
N GLY A 147 -6.63 19.53 3.13
CA GLY A 147 -6.02 20.05 4.37
C GLY A 147 -5.10 19.04 5.06
N VAL A 148 -4.46 18.17 4.28
CA VAL A 148 -3.40 17.27 4.76
C VAL A 148 -2.11 18.11 4.91
N GLU A 149 -1.47 18.02 6.07
CA GLU A 149 -0.27 18.81 6.40
C GLU A 149 0.99 18.15 5.86
N MET A 150 1.05 16.82 5.91
CA MET A 150 2.15 16.07 5.35
C MET A 150 1.67 14.71 4.85
N ILE A 151 1.90 14.45 3.58
CA ILE A 151 1.72 13.15 2.96
C ILE A 151 3.03 12.73 2.31
N ARG A 152 3.39 11.46 2.50
CA ARG A 152 4.60 10.89 1.91
C ARG A 152 4.26 9.52 1.35
N ARG A 153 4.97 9.11 0.31
CA ARG A 153 4.92 7.75 -0.20
C ARG A 153 6.17 6.99 0.22
N CYS A 154 5.96 5.78 0.72
CA CYS A 154 7.01 4.80 0.96
C CYS A 154 7.61 4.36 -0.39
N ALA A 155 8.94 4.30 -0.47
CA ALA A 155 9.61 3.80 -1.65
C ALA A 155 9.12 2.38 -2.01
N SER A 156 8.99 2.12 -3.31
CA SER A 156 8.80 0.77 -3.85
C SER A 156 10.03 -0.10 -3.54
N LEU A 157 9.90 -1.43 -3.60
CA LEU A 157 10.99 -2.33 -3.24
C LEU A 157 12.16 -2.24 -4.24
N ASN A 158 11.85 -2.08 -5.53
CA ASN A 158 12.81 -1.89 -6.63
C ASN A 158 14.03 -2.81 -6.52
N ASP A 159 15.21 -2.26 -6.28
CA ASP A 159 16.52 -2.93 -6.20
C ASP A 159 16.96 -3.22 -4.76
N SER A 160 16.02 -3.25 -3.80
CA SER A 160 16.31 -3.53 -2.39
C SER A 160 17.06 -4.86 -2.22
N PRO A 161 18.29 -4.84 -1.64
CA PRO A 161 19.04 -6.06 -1.37
C PRO A 161 18.36 -7.00 -0.36
N THR A 162 17.46 -6.46 0.49
CA THR A 162 16.66 -7.27 1.42
C THR A 162 15.55 -8.03 0.70
N PHE A 163 15.11 -7.50 -0.45
CA PHE A 163 14.05 -8.10 -1.25
C PHE A 163 14.57 -9.18 -2.21
N ILE A 164 15.76 -8.97 -2.82
CA ILE A 164 16.42 -9.86 -3.78
C ILE A 164 17.11 -11.03 -3.07
#